data_AF-A0A6C0J972-F1
#
_entry.id   AF-A0A6C0J972-F1
#
_cell.length_a   1.000
_cell.length_b   1.000
_cell.length_c   1.000
_cell.angle_alpha   90.00
_cell.angle_beta   90.00
_cell.angle_gamma   90.00
#
_symmetry.space_group_name_H-M   'P 1'
#
loop_
_entity.id
_entity.type
_entity.pdbx_description
1 polymer ?
#
loop_
_entity_poly.entity_id
_entity_poly.type
_entity_poly.pdbx_seq_one_letter_code
_entity_poly.pdbx_strand_id
1 'polypeptide(L)'
;MSNPGCVYQKNLDGTPNPIYVDLLEEDKPLSGQKFVCVSFVSPENILQQKNHYFFQEFLKHYDFTKSVQKFTQFLNFVSYKYSINFDDVMKDFQEYTKSEKETFTTNYVRDEYKNFQDANEDRLEDEFNTEQQFQTSTRGLKIRGVYSTQQEAELRCKLLREVDPNHNVYVGPVGMWMPWEPEAYKTGRVEYLEDELNQLMNEKNKNEASAKTEFEKRVLEAKQTAIEENKKLAKETGNKLTQNINKDGQLVGINNTIESVLGNKEEVTSADIRKELFEGDNVSRGGAVKDALDRGLLNSSTENVKV
;
A
#
# COMPACT_ATOMS: atom_id res chain seq x y z
N MET A 1 20.24 5.48 10.95
CA MET A 1 20.00 4.03 10.79
C MET A 1 19.66 3.79 9.34
N SER A 2 20.48 3.00 8.63
CA SER A 2 20.28 2.70 7.21
C SER A 2 19.24 1.58 7.07
N ASN A 3 18.10 1.86 6.44
CA ASN A 3 17.11 0.83 6.12
C ASN A 3 17.74 -0.25 5.22
N PRO A 4 17.60 -1.55 5.56
CA PRO A 4 18.14 -2.64 4.74
C PRO A 4 17.49 -2.62 3.35
N GLY A 5 18.31 -2.61 2.30
CA GLY A 5 17.86 -2.62 0.89
C GLY A 5 17.87 -1.26 0.18
N CYS A 6 18.11 -0.14 0.89
CA CYS A 6 18.23 1.18 0.27
C CYS A 6 19.71 1.53 0.04
N VAL A 7 20.09 1.83 -1.20
CA VAL A 7 21.41 2.37 -1.56
C VAL A 7 21.32 3.88 -1.45
N TYR A 8 22.19 4.49 -0.62
CA TYR A 8 22.20 5.93 -0.40
C TYR A 8 23.21 6.62 -1.33
N GLN A 9 22.92 7.86 -1.72
CA GLN A 9 23.77 8.71 -2.58
C GLN A 9 25.17 8.93 -2.00
N LYS A 10 25.28 8.99 -0.68
CA LYS A 10 26.54 9.13 0.05
C LYS A 10 26.75 7.93 0.97
N ASN A 11 28.00 7.51 1.08
CA ASN A 11 28.46 6.58 2.09
C ASN A 11 28.33 7.21 3.49
N LEU A 12 28.48 6.40 4.55
CA LEU A 12 28.43 6.86 5.94
C LEU A 12 29.50 7.92 6.27
N ASP A 13 30.58 7.95 5.50
CA ASP A 13 31.69 8.91 5.60
C ASP A 13 31.46 10.21 4.79
N GLY A 14 30.33 10.33 4.09
CA GLY A 14 29.98 11.49 3.26
C GLY A 14 30.56 11.48 1.84
N THR A 15 31.34 10.46 1.47
CA THR A 15 31.85 10.30 0.10
C THR A 15 30.75 9.82 -0.85
N PRO A 16 30.82 10.16 -2.16
CA PRO A 16 29.84 9.70 -3.14
C PRO A 16 29.91 8.17 -3.27
N ASN A 17 28.74 7.52 -3.23
CA ASN A 17 28.65 6.07 -3.34
C ASN A 17 28.73 5.64 -4.81
N PRO A 18 29.77 4.89 -5.24
CA PRO A 18 29.93 4.49 -6.65
C PRO A 18 28.88 3.48 -7.13
N ILE A 19 28.14 2.84 -6.21
CA ILE A 19 27.05 1.90 -6.52
C ILE A 19 25.72 2.66 -6.72
N TYR A 20 25.61 3.87 -6.16
CA TYR A 20 24.40 4.66 -6.28
C TYR A 20 24.32 5.31 -7.66
N VAL A 21 23.29 4.93 -8.42
CA VAL A 21 22.95 5.56 -9.69
C VAL A 21 21.61 6.28 -9.48
N ASP A 22 21.64 7.62 -9.52
CA ASP A 22 20.43 8.41 -9.53
C ASP A 22 19.84 8.40 -10.94
N LEU A 23 18.67 7.79 -11.10
CA LEU A 23 17.94 7.78 -12.36
C LEU A 23 17.02 9.00 -12.52
N LEU A 24 16.86 9.80 -11.45
CA LEU A 24 15.94 10.92 -11.38
C LEU A 24 16.64 12.26 -11.15
N GLU A 25 17.91 12.37 -11.54
CA GLU A 25 18.67 13.62 -11.45
C GLU A 25 17.95 14.73 -12.23
N GLU A 26 17.83 15.90 -11.60
CA GLU A 26 17.19 17.08 -12.19
C GLU A 26 18.19 17.85 -13.06
N ASP A 27 17.73 18.28 -14.23
CA ASP A 27 18.55 19.09 -15.12
C ASP A 27 18.71 20.52 -14.60
N LYS A 28 19.83 21.15 -14.97
CA LYS A 28 20.05 22.56 -14.67
C LYS A 28 18.97 23.42 -15.35
N PRO A 29 18.37 24.39 -14.63
CA PRO A 29 17.32 25.21 -15.19
C PRO A 29 17.84 26.04 -16.36
N LEU A 30 17.12 25.99 -17.48
CA LEU A 30 17.42 26.80 -18.66
C LEU A 30 16.71 28.15 -18.54
N SER A 31 17.46 29.23 -18.80
CA SER A 31 16.90 30.58 -18.74
C SER A 31 15.77 30.74 -19.76
N GLY A 32 14.64 31.26 -19.30
CA GLY A 32 13.44 31.45 -20.10
C GLY A 32 12.62 30.17 -20.38
N GLN A 33 13.12 29.00 -19.99
CA GLN A 33 12.51 27.69 -20.24
C GLN A 33 12.27 26.95 -18.94
N LYS A 34 11.35 27.46 -18.12
CA LYS A 34 11.05 26.91 -16.79
C LYS A 34 9.83 25.98 -16.79
N PHE A 35 8.86 26.25 -17.65
CA PHE A 35 7.60 25.50 -17.71
C PHE A 35 7.30 25.06 -19.14
N VAL A 36 6.75 23.87 -19.31
CA VAL A 36 6.38 23.29 -20.60
C VAL A 36 4.90 22.93 -20.58
N CYS A 37 4.20 23.22 -21.68
CA CYS A 37 2.89 22.64 -21.94
C CYS A 37 3.10 21.32 -22.72
N VAL A 38 2.62 20.21 -22.19
CA VAL A 38 2.71 18.89 -22.83
C VAL A 38 1.34 18.29 -23.02
N SER A 39 1.17 17.54 -24.11
CA SER A 39 0.03 16.65 -24.32
C SER A 39 0.54 15.21 -24.35
N PHE A 40 -0.13 14.34 -23.60
CA PHE A 40 0.10 12.92 -23.63
C PHE A 40 -0.99 12.23 -24.46
N VAL A 41 -0.61 11.13 -25.10
CA VAL A 41 -1.54 10.18 -25.72
C VAL A 41 -1.15 8.79 -25.22
N SER A 42 -1.96 8.20 -24.34
CA SER A 42 -1.87 6.78 -24.03
C SER A 42 -2.95 5.97 -24.75
N PRO A 43 -2.56 4.99 -25.55
CA PRO A 43 -3.51 4.07 -26.15
C PRO A 43 -4.10 3.08 -25.14
N GLU A 44 -3.55 2.98 -23.93
CA GLU A 44 -3.87 1.96 -22.91
C GLU A 44 -5.32 2.00 -22.41
N ASN A 45 -5.98 3.15 -22.53
CA ASN A 45 -7.39 3.31 -22.15
C ASN A 45 -8.35 2.91 -23.28
N ILE A 46 -7.85 2.69 -24.50
CA ILE A 46 -8.64 2.51 -25.73
C ILE A 46 -8.35 1.13 -26.35
N LEU A 47 -7.07 0.78 -26.45
CA LEU A 47 -6.58 -0.45 -27.04
C LEU A 47 -6.07 -1.39 -25.96
N GLN A 48 -6.21 -2.69 -26.19
CA GLN A 48 -5.55 -3.69 -25.37
C GLN A 48 -4.02 -3.49 -25.47
N GLN A 49 -3.34 -3.44 -24.32
CA GLN A 49 -1.88 -3.31 -24.29
C GLN A 49 -1.24 -4.49 -25.02
N LYS A 50 -0.30 -4.21 -25.95
CA LYS A 50 0.43 -5.21 -26.75
C LYS A 50 1.00 -6.33 -25.88
N ASN A 51 1.59 -5.98 -24.74
CA ASN A 51 2.16 -6.95 -23.78
C ASN A 51 1.11 -7.91 -23.21
N HIS A 52 -0.11 -7.43 -22.91
CA HIS A 52 -1.18 -8.29 -22.43
C HIS A 52 -1.72 -9.21 -23.53
N TYR A 53 -1.79 -8.73 -24.77
CA TYR A 53 -2.15 -9.55 -25.92
C TYR A 53 -1.12 -10.67 -26.13
N PHE A 54 0.16 -10.34 -26.13
CA PHE A 54 1.26 -11.31 -26.31
C PHE A 54 1.24 -12.37 -25.21
N PHE A 55 0.98 -11.95 -23.96
CA PHE A 55 0.86 -12.87 -22.84
C PHE A 55 -0.40 -13.75 -22.94
N GLN A 56 -1.52 -13.22 -23.41
CA GLN A 56 -2.74 -13.99 -23.62
C GLN A 56 -2.55 -15.08 -24.70
N GLU A 57 -1.89 -14.75 -25.81
CA GLU A 57 -1.54 -15.73 -26.85
C GLU A 57 -0.54 -16.76 -26.34
N PHE A 58 0.44 -16.33 -25.54
CA PHE A 58 1.31 -17.26 -24.83
C PHE A 58 0.53 -18.23 -23.95
N LEU A 59 -0.46 -17.77 -23.17
CA LEU A 59 -1.26 -18.66 -22.32
C LEU A 59 -2.08 -19.69 -23.12
N LYS A 60 -2.54 -19.34 -24.33
CA LYS A 60 -3.20 -20.30 -25.24
C LYS A 60 -2.23 -21.38 -25.73
N HIS A 61 -0.96 -21.03 -25.94
CA HIS A 61 0.09 -21.96 -26.34
C HIS A 61 0.65 -22.77 -25.15
N TYR A 62 0.79 -22.11 -23.99
CA TYR A 62 1.26 -22.64 -22.71
C TYR A 62 0.15 -23.43 -22.01
N ASP A 63 -0.61 -24.22 -22.76
CA ASP A 63 -1.81 -24.93 -22.32
C ASP A 63 -1.44 -26.10 -21.39
N PHE A 64 -1.09 -25.75 -20.17
CA PHE A 64 -0.79 -26.67 -19.08
C PHE A 64 -1.97 -27.63 -18.83
N THR A 65 -3.20 -27.14 -19.01
CA THR A 65 -4.42 -27.94 -18.83
C THR A 65 -4.54 -29.04 -19.89
N LYS A 66 -4.28 -28.75 -21.17
CA LYS A 66 -4.24 -29.81 -22.20
C LYS A 66 -3.10 -30.79 -21.98
N SER A 67 -1.91 -30.31 -21.59
CA SER A 67 -0.78 -31.18 -21.28
C SER A 67 -1.11 -32.13 -20.11
N VAL A 68 -1.65 -31.61 -19.01
CA VAL A 68 -2.10 -32.44 -17.87
C VAL A 68 -3.17 -33.43 -18.29
N GLN A 69 -4.16 -33.03 -19.09
CA GLN A 69 -5.18 -33.96 -19.59
C GLN A 69 -4.58 -35.08 -20.46
N LYS A 70 -3.62 -34.77 -21.33
CA LYS A 70 -2.92 -35.75 -22.17
C LYS A 70 -2.04 -36.69 -21.34
N PHE A 71 -1.35 -36.17 -20.33
CA PHE A 71 -0.59 -37.00 -19.39
C PHE A 71 -1.52 -37.91 -18.59
N THR A 72 -2.66 -37.43 -18.09
CA THR A 72 -3.65 -38.27 -17.40
C THR A 72 -4.21 -39.36 -18.32
N GLN A 73 -4.48 -39.06 -19.59
CA GLN A 73 -4.90 -40.07 -20.58
C GLN A 73 -3.80 -41.12 -20.84
N PHE A 74 -2.54 -40.69 -20.93
CA PHE A 74 -1.40 -41.60 -21.08
C PHE A 74 -1.20 -42.49 -19.85
N LEU A 75 -1.31 -41.94 -18.64
CA LEU A 75 -1.23 -42.71 -17.39
C LEU A 75 -2.37 -43.74 -17.28
N ASN A 76 -3.58 -43.38 -17.70
CA ASN A 76 -4.69 -44.34 -17.82
C ASN A 76 -4.37 -45.48 -18.79
N PHE A 77 -3.78 -45.17 -19.95
CA PHE A 77 -3.36 -46.19 -20.92
C PHE A 77 -2.28 -47.12 -20.36
N VAL A 78 -1.29 -46.59 -19.65
CA VAL A 78 -0.22 -47.39 -19.01
C VAL A 78 -0.80 -48.27 -17.91
N SER A 79 -1.67 -47.72 -17.06
CA SER A 79 -2.39 -48.46 -16.01
C SER A 79 -3.19 -49.63 -16.62
N TYR A 80 -3.89 -49.40 -17.73
CA TYR A 80 -4.62 -50.45 -18.44
C TYR A 80 -3.69 -51.50 -19.08
N LYS A 81 -2.65 -51.08 -19.79
CA LYS A 81 -1.74 -51.97 -20.53
C LYS A 81 -0.96 -52.91 -19.62
N TYR A 82 -0.58 -52.44 -18.44
CA TYR A 82 0.24 -53.18 -17.48
C TYR A 82 -0.55 -53.66 -16.25
N SER A 83 -1.87 -53.49 -16.24
CA SER A 83 -2.76 -53.84 -15.12
C SER A 83 -2.32 -53.25 -13.77
N ILE A 84 -1.80 -52.02 -13.80
CA ILE A 84 -1.38 -51.28 -12.61
C ILE A 84 -2.57 -50.48 -12.10
N ASN A 85 -2.74 -50.36 -10.79
CA ASN A 85 -3.79 -49.52 -10.21
C ASN A 85 -3.59 -48.05 -10.61
N PHE A 86 -4.59 -47.45 -11.28
CA PHE A 86 -4.54 -46.06 -11.72
C PHE A 86 -4.44 -45.08 -10.55
N ASP A 87 -5.14 -45.35 -9.45
CA ASP A 87 -5.18 -44.45 -8.30
C ASP A 87 -3.80 -44.32 -7.64
N ASP A 88 -3.05 -45.44 -7.58
CA ASP A 88 -1.69 -45.46 -7.04
C ASP A 88 -0.72 -44.70 -7.95
N VAL A 89 -0.79 -44.92 -9.27
CA VAL A 89 0.04 -44.20 -10.26
C VAL A 89 -0.27 -42.71 -10.28
N MET A 90 -1.53 -42.33 -10.16
CA MET A 90 -1.93 -40.92 -10.10
C MET A 90 -1.45 -40.25 -8.82
N LYS A 91 -1.46 -40.96 -7.70
CA LYS A 91 -0.93 -40.46 -6.42
C LYS A 91 0.59 -40.26 -6.49
N ASP A 92 1.32 -41.22 -7.04
CA ASP A 92 2.77 -41.12 -7.24
C ASP A 92 3.12 -39.96 -8.19
N PHE A 93 2.35 -39.77 -9.26
CA PHE A 93 2.52 -38.63 -10.17
C PHE A 93 2.30 -37.28 -9.47
N GLN A 94 1.30 -37.18 -8.60
CA GLN A 94 1.04 -35.97 -7.81
C GLN A 94 2.16 -35.70 -6.79
N GLU A 95 2.72 -36.74 -6.18
CA GLU A 95 3.83 -36.62 -5.24
C GLU A 95 5.11 -36.20 -5.95
N TYR A 96 5.42 -36.79 -7.11
CA TYR A 96 6.52 -36.40 -7.98
C TYR A 96 6.39 -34.94 -8.45
N THR A 97 5.19 -34.52 -8.88
CA THR A 97 4.97 -33.13 -9.30
C THR A 97 5.19 -32.15 -8.15
N LYS A 98 4.90 -32.55 -6.90
CA LYS A 98 5.15 -31.71 -5.71
C LYS A 98 6.65 -31.60 -5.39
N SER A 99 7.42 -32.68 -5.52
CA SER A 99 8.86 -32.64 -5.28
C SER A 99 9.60 -31.84 -6.35
N GLU A 100 9.22 -31.99 -7.62
CA GLU A 100 9.83 -31.25 -8.74
C GLU A 100 9.42 -29.77 -8.77
N LYS A 101 8.34 -29.39 -8.08
CA LYS A 101 7.89 -27.98 -7.99
C LYS A 101 8.99 -27.07 -7.42
N GLU A 102 9.84 -27.58 -6.53
CA GLU A 102 10.97 -26.84 -5.98
C GLU A 102 12.18 -26.76 -6.94
N THR A 103 12.25 -27.68 -7.91
CA THR A 103 13.29 -27.74 -8.95
C THR A 103 12.94 -26.85 -10.14
N PHE A 104 11.66 -26.53 -10.36
CA PHE A 104 11.25 -25.48 -11.29
C PHE A 104 11.92 -24.16 -10.87
N THR A 105 12.94 -23.78 -11.63
CA THR A 105 13.66 -22.54 -11.44
C THR A 105 12.65 -21.39 -11.46
N THR A 106 12.84 -20.40 -10.58
CA THR A 106 11.92 -19.26 -10.41
C THR A 106 11.69 -18.47 -11.72
N ASN A 107 12.49 -18.73 -12.76
CA ASN A 107 12.44 -18.09 -14.07
C ASN A 107 11.92 -18.98 -15.21
N TYR A 108 11.52 -20.24 -15.00
CA TYR A 108 11.12 -21.15 -16.08
C TYR A 108 10.04 -20.55 -16.99
N VAL A 109 8.98 -19.99 -16.40
CA VAL A 109 7.88 -19.34 -17.14
C VAL A 109 8.35 -18.07 -17.87
N ARG A 110 9.29 -17.32 -17.27
CA ARG A 110 9.84 -16.10 -17.86
C ARG A 110 10.70 -16.44 -19.08
N ASP A 111 11.53 -17.46 -18.97
CA ASP A 111 12.44 -17.90 -20.05
C ASP A 111 11.64 -18.52 -21.21
N GLU A 112 10.62 -19.34 -20.91
CA GLU A 112 9.69 -19.87 -21.91
C GLU A 112 8.88 -18.76 -22.59
N TYR A 113 8.37 -17.78 -21.84
CA TYR A 113 7.66 -16.63 -22.42
C TYR A 113 8.57 -15.81 -23.33
N LYS A 114 9.83 -15.59 -22.92
CA LYS A 114 10.81 -14.88 -23.74
C LYS A 114 11.11 -15.64 -25.03
N ASN A 115 11.36 -16.94 -24.95
CA ASN A 115 11.58 -17.78 -26.14
C ASN A 115 10.37 -17.78 -27.08
N PHE A 116 9.15 -17.84 -26.53
CA PHE A 116 7.92 -17.75 -27.31
C PHE A 116 7.78 -16.39 -27.99
N GLN A 117 8.04 -15.31 -27.26
CA GLN A 117 8.03 -13.95 -27.80
C GLN A 117 9.03 -13.82 -28.93
N ASP A 118 10.30 -14.20 -28.72
CA ASP A 118 11.36 -14.11 -29.72
C ASP A 118 11.04 -14.93 -31.00
N ALA A 119 10.37 -16.07 -30.86
CA ALA A 119 10.00 -16.93 -31.99
C ALA A 119 8.74 -16.49 -32.75
N ASN A 120 7.83 -15.75 -32.10
CA ASN A 120 6.52 -15.40 -32.65
C ASN A 120 6.29 -13.88 -32.77
N GLU A 121 7.29 -13.05 -32.50
CA GLU A 121 7.16 -11.59 -32.42
C GLU A 121 6.51 -11.00 -33.67
N ASP A 122 7.06 -11.29 -34.84
CA ASP A 122 6.55 -10.77 -36.13
C ASP A 122 5.10 -11.19 -36.37
N ARG A 123 4.78 -12.47 -36.12
CA ARG A 123 3.43 -13.02 -36.31
C ARG A 123 2.43 -12.36 -35.36
N LEU A 124 2.77 -12.27 -34.08
CA LEU A 124 1.91 -11.69 -33.05
C LEU A 124 1.71 -10.19 -33.26
N GLU A 125 2.73 -9.50 -33.77
CA GLU A 125 2.64 -8.09 -34.13
C GLU A 125 1.69 -7.86 -35.31
N ASP A 126 1.79 -8.67 -36.36
CA ASP A 126 0.89 -8.59 -37.51
C ASP A 126 -0.56 -8.93 -37.15
N GLU A 127 -0.77 -9.97 -36.32
CA GLU A 127 -2.08 -10.34 -35.79
C GLU A 127 -2.67 -9.22 -34.93
N PHE A 128 -1.88 -8.68 -34.00
CA PHE A 128 -2.29 -7.56 -33.15
C PHE A 128 -2.64 -6.32 -33.98
N ASN A 129 -1.81 -5.96 -34.95
CA ASN A 129 -2.06 -4.81 -35.81
C ASN A 129 -3.33 -4.99 -36.65
N THR A 130 -3.58 -6.21 -37.14
CA THR A 130 -4.80 -6.52 -37.90
C THR A 130 -6.04 -6.42 -37.02
N GLU A 131 -6.01 -7.02 -35.82
CA GLU A 131 -7.14 -6.99 -34.88
C GLU A 131 -7.45 -5.57 -34.37
N GLN A 132 -6.42 -4.77 -34.14
CA GLN A 132 -6.55 -3.38 -33.68
C GLN A 132 -6.69 -2.38 -34.83
N GLN A 133 -6.92 -2.83 -36.07
CA GLN A 133 -7.11 -1.99 -37.26
C GLN A 133 -5.97 -0.98 -37.49
N PHE A 134 -4.74 -1.38 -37.20
CA PHE A 134 -3.53 -0.56 -37.31
C PHE A 134 -3.60 0.75 -36.52
N GLN A 135 -4.39 0.80 -35.45
CA GLN A 135 -4.40 1.94 -34.54
C GLN A 135 -3.08 2.03 -33.76
N THR A 136 -2.63 3.25 -33.49
CA THR A 136 -1.34 3.49 -32.82
C THR A 136 -1.37 2.95 -31.39
N SER A 137 -0.53 1.95 -31.11
CA SER A 137 -0.39 1.30 -29.80
C SER A 137 0.77 1.87 -28.97
N THR A 138 1.41 2.94 -29.45
CA THR A 138 2.53 3.60 -28.77
C THR A 138 2.07 4.82 -27.99
N ARG A 139 2.66 5.01 -26.80
CA ARG A 139 2.56 6.22 -26.01
C ARG A 139 3.16 7.42 -26.75
N GLY A 140 2.40 8.49 -26.88
CA GLY A 140 2.80 9.73 -27.54
C GLY A 140 3.04 10.88 -26.55
N LEU A 141 4.11 11.64 -26.77
CA LEU A 141 4.39 12.88 -26.06
C LEU A 141 4.52 14.01 -27.08
N LYS A 142 3.77 15.10 -26.88
CA LYS A 142 3.85 16.31 -27.71
C LYS A 142 4.13 17.53 -26.85
N ILE A 143 5.23 18.22 -27.15
CA ILE A 143 5.58 19.51 -26.55
C ILE A 143 4.79 20.61 -27.29
N ARG A 144 3.94 21.33 -26.57
CA ARG A 144 3.04 22.39 -27.09
C ARG A 144 3.57 23.80 -26.88
N GLY A 145 4.72 23.94 -26.22
CA GLY A 145 5.39 25.22 -25.98
C GLY A 145 6.14 25.22 -24.65
N VAL A 146 7.13 26.11 -24.53
CA VAL A 146 7.96 26.29 -23.34
C VAL A 146 7.93 27.76 -22.94
N TYR A 147 7.81 28.04 -21.64
CA TYR A 147 7.53 29.34 -21.06
C TYR A 147 8.44 29.65 -19.88
N SER A 148 8.60 30.94 -19.60
CA SER A 148 9.45 31.44 -18.52
C SER A 148 8.73 31.46 -17.17
N THR A 149 7.41 31.67 -17.18
CA THR A 149 6.58 31.82 -15.97
C THR A 149 5.44 30.82 -15.95
N GLN A 150 5.00 30.46 -14.75
CA GLN A 150 3.89 29.51 -14.58
C GLN A 150 2.57 30.11 -15.10
N GLN A 151 2.31 31.39 -14.83
CA GLN A 151 1.08 32.07 -15.22
C GLN A 151 0.91 32.12 -16.74
N GLU A 152 2.01 32.35 -17.47
CA GLU A 152 2.01 32.33 -18.93
C GLU A 152 1.73 30.92 -19.48
N ALA A 153 2.34 29.89 -18.88
CA ALA A 153 2.09 28.50 -19.25
C ALA A 153 0.63 28.10 -18.98
N GLU A 154 0.06 28.51 -17.85
CA GLU A 154 -1.35 28.26 -17.49
C GLU A 154 -2.31 28.95 -18.47
N LEU A 155 -2.07 30.23 -18.80
CA LEU A 155 -2.88 30.96 -19.78
C LEU A 155 -2.82 30.31 -21.16
N ARG A 156 -1.62 29.90 -21.61
CA ARG A 156 -1.49 29.21 -22.89
C ARG A 156 -2.13 27.83 -22.87
N CYS A 157 -2.03 27.10 -21.77
CA CYS A 157 -2.69 25.82 -21.59
C CYS A 157 -4.21 25.95 -21.77
N LYS A 158 -4.83 26.97 -21.18
CA LYS A 158 -6.27 27.27 -21.37
C LYS A 158 -6.61 27.51 -22.83
N LEU A 159 -5.87 28.38 -23.52
CA LEU A 159 -6.06 28.64 -24.94
C LEU A 159 -5.87 27.39 -25.82
N LEU A 160 -4.89 26.54 -25.49
CA LEU A 160 -4.63 25.30 -26.23
C LEU A 160 -5.75 24.27 -26.06
N ARG A 161 -6.40 24.23 -24.89
CA ARG A 161 -7.55 23.36 -24.63
C ARG A 161 -8.80 23.80 -25.40
N GLU A 162 -8.97 25.09 -25.64
CA GLU A 162 -10.06 25.60 -26.49
C GLU A 162 -9.84 25.22 -27.97
N VAL A 163 -8.60 25.26 -28.45
CA VAL A 163 -8.26 24.94 -29.84
C VAL A 163 -8.26 23.43 -30.11
N ASP A 164 -7.84 22.62 -29.14
CA ASP A 164 -7.71 21.16 -29.26
C ASP A 164 -8.41 20.47 -28.07
N PRO A 165 -9.74 20.29 -28.13
CA PRO A 165 -10.51 19.68 -27.04
C PRO A 165 -10.26 18.17 -26.91
N ASN A 166 -9.60 17.54 -27.89
CA ASN A 166 -9.39 16.11 -27.92
C ASN A 166 -8.24 15.66 -27.01
N HIS A 167 -7.33 16.57 -26.65
CA HIS A 167 -6.13 16.23 -25.89
C HIS A 167 -6.08 16.98 -24.56
N ASN A 168 -5.79 16.25 -23.49
CA ASN A 168 -5.46 16.87 -22.22
C ASN A 168 -4.09 17.57 -22.33
N VAL A 169 -4.04 18.83 -21.89
CA VAL A 169 -2.81 19.64 -21.85
C VAL A 169 -2.41 19.81 -20.40
N TYR A 170 -1.15 19.51 -20.11
CA TYR A 170 -0.56 19.58 -18.77
C TYR A 170 0.54 20.63 -18.75
N VAL A 171 0.68 21.32 -17.62
CA VAL A 171 1.78 22.25 -17.37
C VAL A 171 2.79 21.55 -16.46
N GLY A 172 4.02 21.45 -16.93
CA GLY A 172 5.10 20.77 -16.25
C GLY A 172 6.33 21.67 -16.08
N PRO A 173 7.08 21.55 -14.98
CA PRO A 173 8.39 22.17 -14.87
C PRO A 173 9.41 21.47 -15.80
N VAL A 174 10.30 22.25 -16.41
CA VAL A 174 11.38 21.75 -17.27
C VAL A 174 12.56 21.30 -16.41
N GLY A 175 13.10 20.12 -16.70
CA GLY A 175 14.24 19.55 -15.98
C GLY A 175 13.90 18.72 -14.75
N MET A 176 12.61 18.50 -14.47
CA MET A 176 12.16 17.59 -13.41
C MET A 176 11.38 16.42 -14.02
N TRP A 177 11.51 15.25 -13.40
CA TRP A 177 10.78 14.06 -13.81
C TRP A 177 9.29 14.20 -13.49
N MET A 178 8.45 13.97 -14.49
CA MET A 178 7.00 14.02 -14.34
C MET A 178 6.40 12.62 -14.52
N PRO A 179 5.40 12.24 -13.70
CA PRO A 179 4.61 11.05 -13.95
C PRO A 179 3.98 11.07 -15.34
N TRP A 180 3.93 9.92 -15.98
CA TRP A 180 3.21 9.74 -17.24
C TRP A 180 1.71 9.83 -16.98
N GLU A 181 1.00 10.72 -17.68
CA GLU A 181 -0.45 10.97 -17.53
C GLU A 181 -0.92 11.04 -16.07
N PRO A 182 -0.53 12.09 -15.33
CA PRO A 182 -0.92 12.21 -13.95
C PRO A 182 -2.44 12.32 -13.81
N GLU A 183 -3.02 11.50 -12.94
CA GLU A 183 -4.42 11.61 -12.56
C GLU A 183 -4.66 12.98 -11.88
N ALA A 184 -5.67 13.70 -12.36
CA ALA A 184 -6.02 15.03 -11.87
C ALA A 184 -6.22 15.06 -10.34
N TYR A 185 -6.90 14.05 -9.79
CA TYR A 185 -7.17 13.96 -8.35
C TYR A 185 -5.91 13.78 -7.48
N LYS A 186 -4.83 13.19 -8.03
CA LYS A 186 -3.59 12.95 -7.29
C LYS A 186 -2.59 14.11 -7.43
N THR A 187 -2.71 14.93 -8.48
CA THR A 187 -1.80 16.05 -8.77
C THR A 187 -2.15 17.35 -8.04
N GLY A 188 -3.22 17.35 -7.24
CA GLY A 188 -3.58 18.44 -6.34
C GLY A 188 -4.30 19.60 -7.06
N ARG A 189 -3.58 20.42 -7.83
CA ARG A 189 -4.17 21.59 -8.49
C ARG A 189 -4.72 21.21 -9.86
N VAL A 190 -6.04 21.06 -9.93
CA VAL A 190 -6.79 20.81 -11.18
C VAL A 190 -7.62 22.04 -11.50
N GLU A 191 -7.43 22.59 -12.69
CA GLU A 191 -8.33 23.59 -13.25
C GLU A 191 -9.15 22.96 -14.39
N TYR A 192 -10.46 22.93 -14.20
CA TYR A 192 -11.44 22.55 -15.20
C TYR A 192 -11.63 23.69 -16.20
N LEU A 193 -12.17 23.37 -17.38
CA LEU A 193 -12.45 24.37 -18.42
C LEU A 193 -13.63 25.27 -18.03
N GLU A 194 -14.58 24.73 -17.26
CA GLU A 194 -15.75 25.45 -16.78
C GLU A 194 -15.45 26.16 -15.46
N ASP A 195 -15.57 27.48 -15.46
CA ASP A 195 -15.35 28.31 -14.27
C ASP A 195 -16.34 28.00 -13.14
N GLU A 196 -17.58 27.62 -13.47
CA GLU A 196 -18.59 27.21 -12.48
C GLU A 196 -18.19 25.90 -11.77
N LEU A 197 -17.66 24.92 -12.52
CA LEU A 197 -17.17 23.67 -11.95
C LEU A 197 -15.93 23.90 -11.09
N ASN A 198 -15.05 24.83 -11.48
CA ASN A 198 -13.91 25.24 -10.67
C ASN A 198 -14.33 25.85 -9.33
N GLN A 199 -15.35 26.72 -9.33
CA GLN A 199 -15.92 27.28 -8.11
C GLN A 199 -16.51 26.19 -7.24
N LEU A 200 -17.32 25.29 -7.81
CA LEU A 200 -17.98 24.20 -7.08
C LEU A 200 -16.97 23.23 -6.45
N MET A 201 -15.90 22.86 -7.16
CA MET A 201 -14.84 22.00 -6.60
C MET A 201 -14.03 22.70 -5.51
N ASN A 202 -13.74 23.99 -5.67
CA ASN A 202 -13.06 24.77 -4.64
C ASN A 202 -13.93 24.92 -3.38
N GLU A 203 -15.23 25.18 -3.55
CA GLU A 203 -16.20 25.20 -2.45
C GLU A 203 -16.34 23.84 -1.77
N LYS A 204 -16.38 22.74 -2.53
CA LYS A 204 -16.38 21.38 -1.98
C LYS A 204 -15.15 21.13 -1.11
N ASN A 205 -13.95 21.43 -1.63
CA ASN A 205 -12.70 21.26 -0.88
C ASN A 205 -12.66 22.13 0.39
N LYS A 206 -13.14 23.37 0.30
CA LYS A 206 -13.29 24.25 1.48
C LYS A 206 -14.27 23.66 2.50
N ASN A 207 -15.42 23.16 2.05
CA ASN A 207 -16.42 22.56 2.92
C ASN A 207 -15.89 21.28 3.58
N GLU A 208 -15.17 20.42 2.85
CA GLU A 208 -14.54 19.21 3.42
C GLU A 208 -13.46 19.58 4.44
N ALA A 209 -12.63 20.58 4.16
CA ALA A 209 -11.64 21.07 5.10
C ALA A 209 -12.30 21.65 6.36
N SER A 210 -13.33 22.50 6.19
CA SER A 210 -14.11 23.06 7.30
C SER A 210 -14.78 21.95 8.13
N ALA A 211 -15.42 20.99 7.49
CA ALA A 211 -16.06 19.85 8.15
C ALA A 211 -15.05 19.01 8.94
N LYS A 212 -13.86 18.78 8.39
CA LYS A 212 -12.78 18.07 9.10
C LYS A 212 -12.32 18.86 10.34
N THR A 213 -12.09 20.16 10.21
CA THR A 213 -11.69 21.01 11.36
C THR A 213 -12.79 21.06 12.43
N GLU A 214 -14.05 21.10 12.03
CA GLU A 214 -15.17 21.11 12.96
C GLU A 214 -15.35 19.75 13.63
N PHE A 215 -15.15 18.65 12.91
CA PHE A 215 -15.13 17.30 13.47
C PHE A 215 -14.00 17.13 14.49
N GLU A 216 -12.78 17.55 14.15
CA GLU A 216 -11.63 17.52 15.07
C GLU A 216 -11.90 18.35 16.33
N LYS A 217 -12.50 19.54 16.17
CA LYS A 217 -12.93 20.39 17.28
C LYS A 217 -14.00 19.71 18.15
N ARG A 218 -15.03 19.11 17.55
CA ARG A 218 -16.08 18.37 18.28
C ARG A 218 -15.51 17.18 19.03
N VAL A 219 -14.59 16.42 18.44
CA VAL A 219 -13.92 15.29 19.10
C VAL A 219 -13.09 15.78 20.29
N LEU A 220 -12.38 16.90 20.14
CA LEU A 220 -11.59 17.48 21.21
C LEU A 220 -12.47 18.02 22.34
N GLU A 221 -13.57 18.71 22.02
CA GLU A 221 -14.55 19.19 22.99
C GLU A 221 -15.24 18.03 23.73
N ALA A 222 -15.67 16.98 23.02
CA ALA A 222 -16.26 15.78 23.63
C ALA A 222 -15.28 15.05 24.56
N LYS A 223 -13.99 15.02 24.20
CA LYS A 223 -12.94 14.48 25.09
C LYS A 223 -12.76 15.36 26.33
N GLN A 224 -12.81 16.68 26.19
CA GLN A 224 -12.69 17.61 27.32
C GLN A 224 -13.89 17.48 28.28
N THR A 225 -15.11 17.45 27.76
CA THR A 225 -16.33 17.31 28.58
C THR A 225 -16.37 15.97 29.30
N ALA A 226 -16.05 14.87 28.62
CA ALA A 226 -15.99 13.54 29.25
C ALA A 226 -14.96 13.49 30.40
N ILE A 227 -13.84 14.18 30.28
CA ILE A 227 -12.84 14.26 31.37
C ILE A 227 -13.32 15.18 32.50
N GLU A 228 -14.01 16.27 32.18
CA GLU A 228 -14.58 17.17 33.19
C GLU A 228 -15.68 16.47 34.01
N GLU A 229 -16.55 15.70 33.35
CA GLU A 229 -17.56 14.86 33.99
C GLU A 229 -16.91 13.77 34.85
N ASN A 230 -15.88 13.09 34.34
CA ASN A 230 -15.10 12.13 35.13
C ASN A 230 -14.43 12.80 36.34
N LYS A 231 -13.92 14.03 36.21
CA LYS A 231 -13.35 14.81 37.33
C LYS A 231 -14.40 15.18 38.38
N LYS A 232 -15.64 15.49 37.97
CA LYS A 232 -16.76 15.76 38.88
C LYS A 232 -17.19 14.49 39.61
N LEU A 233 -17.43 13.40 38.87
CA LEU A 233 -17.79 12.11 39.45
C LEU A 233 -16.73 11.59 40.43
N ALA A 234 -15.44 11.71 40.09
CA ALA A 234 -14.33 11.31 40.96
C ALA A 234 -14.29 12.10 42.28
N LYS A 235 -14.64 13.39 42.25
CA LYS A 235 -14.76 14.21 43.48
C LYS A 235 -15.96 13.79 44.34
N GLU A 236 -17.07 13.43 43.71
CA GLU A 236 -18.30 13.04 44.41
C GLU A 236 -18.23 11.63 45.01
N THR A 237 -17.55 10.70 44.32
CA THR A 237 -17.45 9.28 44.73
C THR A 237 -16.16 8.93 45.46
N GLY A 238 -15.19 9.85 45.55
CA GLY A 238 -13.90 9.61 46.22
C GLY A 238 -12.96 8.66 45.47
N ASN A 239 -13.28 8.29 44.23
CA ASN A 239 -12.46 7.41 43.39
C ASN A 239 -11.31 8.19 42.71
N LYS A 240 -10.12 7.56 42.60
CA LYS A 240 -8.93 8.19 41.99
C LYS A 240 -9.08 8.28 40.46
N LEU A 241 -8.76 9.44 39.89
CA LEU A 241 -8.79 9.71 38.45
C LEU A 241 -7.65 8.96 37.74
N THR A 242 -7.95 8.14 36.73
CA THR A 242 -6.97 7.30 36.04
C THR A 242 -6.37 7.93 34.77
N GLN A 243 -7.00 8.99 34.22
CA GLN A 243 -6.59 9.63 32.96
C GLN A 243 -6.73 11.18 33.00
N ASN A 244 -5.75 11.92 32.46
CA ASN A 244 -5.78 13.37 32.20
C ASN A 244 -5.53 13.66 30.71
N ILE A 245 -5.61 14.92 30.31
CA ILE A 245 -5.24 15.37 28.96
C ILE A 245 -3.98 16.23 29.00
N ASN A 246 -3.05 16.01 28.07
CA ASN A 246 -1.89 16.87 27.84
C ASN A 246 -2.25 18.08 26.95
N LYS A 247 -1.35 19.06 26.83
CA LYS A 247 -1.56 20.31 26.05
C LYS A 247 -1.91 20.06 24.56
N ASP A 248 -1.58 18.88 24.04
CA ASP A 248 -1.81 18.47 22.65
C ASP A 248 -3.09 17.63 22.46
N GLY A 249 -3.96 17.52 23.48
CA GLY A 249 -5.27 16.87 23.35
C GLY A 249 -5.25 15.34 23.40
N GLN A 250 -4.11 14.73 23.78
CA GLN A 250 -3.95 13.29 23.96
C GLN A 250 -4.20 12.88 25.42
N LEU A 251 -4.85 11.72 25.60
CA LEU A 251 -5.13 11.12 26.91
C LEU A 251 -3.83 10.55 27.49
N VAL A 252 -3.47 10.98 28.70
CA VAL A 252 -2.28 10.52 29.43
C VAL A 252 -2.72 10.08 30.83
N GLY A 253 -2.32 8.88 31.23
CA GLY A 253 -2.61 8.35 32.57
C GLY A 253 -2.00 9.23 33.68
N ILE A 254 -2.74 9.54 34.74
CA ILE A 254 -2.18 10.24 35.91
C ILE A 254 -1.55 9.19 36.82
N ASN A 255 -0.22 9.24 36.99
CA ASN A 255 0.59 8.62 38.05
C ASN A 255 -0.13 7.55 38.91
N ASN A 256 -0.31 6.37 38.35
CA ASN A 256 -0.19 5.05 38.98
C ASN A 256 -0.64 3.94 38.01
N THR A 257 -0.23 4.03 36.75
CA THR A 257 -0.47 2.98 35.75
C THR A 257 0.87 2.37 35.39
N ILE A 258 0.88 1.04 35.31
CA ILE A 258 2.04 0.14 35.13
C ILE A 258 2.93 0.58 33.95
N GLU A 259 2.34 1.29 32.98
CA GLU A 259 2.97 1.95 31.84
C GLU A 259 4.10 2.93 32.21
N SER A 260 3.99 3.70 33.31
CA SER A 260 5.06 4.63 33.71
C SER A 260 6.30 3.92 34.27
N VAL A 261 6.14 2.69 34.80
CA VAL A 261 7.25 1.89 35.35
C VAL A 261 7.89 1.06 34.25
N LEU A 262 7.09 0.56 33.29
CA LEU A 262 7.57 -0.20 32.14
C LEU A 262 8.20 0.70 31.06
N GLY A 263 7.70 1.91 30.84
CA GLY A 263 8.25 2.85 29.85
C GLY A 263 9.62 3.45 30.19
N ASN A 264 10.06 3.34 31.45
CA ASN A 264 11.40 3.78 31.88
C ASN A 264 12.48 2.69 31.72
N LYS A 265 12.12 1.49 31.26
CA LYS A 265 13.08 0.40 30.97
C LYS A 265 13.13 0.17 29.45
N GLU A 266 14.30 0.38 28.84
CA GLU A 266 14.49 0.25 27.38
C GLU A 266 14.25 -1.17 26.85
N GLU A 267 14.34 -2.20 27.70
CA GLU A 267 13.90 -3.57 27.39
C GLU A 267 12.99 -4.10 28.48
N VAL A 268 11.79 -4.52 28.07
CA VAL A 268 10.77 -5.09 28.95
C VAL A 268 10.61 -6.57 28.61
N THR A 269 11.05 -7.46 29.51
CA THR A 269 10.86 -8.91 29.32
C THR A 269 9.47 -9.36 29.76
N SER A 270 8.95 -10.45 29.18
CA SER A 270 7.64 -11.02 29.54
C SER A 270 7.54 -11.44 31.01
N ALA A 271 8.68 -11.76 31.62
CA ALA A 271 8.78 -12.07 33.05
C ALA A 271 8.60 -10.83 33.93
N ASP A 272 9.17 -9.69 33.54
CA ASP A 272 9.02 -8.41 34.25
C ASP A 272 7.58 -7.89 34.17
N ILE A 273 6.92 -8.04 33.02
CA ILE A 273 5.51 -7.69 32.83
C ILE A 273 4.62 -8.50 33.78
N ARG A 274 4.85 -9.80 33.88
CA ARG A 274 4.06 -10.70 34.75
C ARG A 274 4.24 -10.36 36.22
N LYS A 275 5.46 -10.04 36.64
CA LYS A 275 5.77 -9.67 38.02
C LYS A 275 5.09 -8.36 38.43
N GLU A 276 5.15 -7.34 37.59
CA GLU A 276 4.50 -6.06 37.88
C GLU A 276 2.96 -6.13 37.81
N LEU A 277 2.39 -6.95 36.92
CA LEU A 277 0.93 -7.12 36.79
C LEU A 277 0.29 -7.91 37.95
N PHE A 278 0.99 -8.92 38.49
CA PHE A 278 0.38 -9.88 39.43
C PHE A 278 1.03 -9.91 40.81
N GLU A 279 2.24 -9.35 40.98
CA GLU A 279 3.00 -9.45 42.22
C GLU A 279 3.35 -8.10 42.86
N GLY A 280 3.09 -6.97 42.19
CA GLY A 280 3.39 -5.63 42.70
C GLY A 280 2.59 -5.25 43.95
N ASP A 281 3.13 -4.32 44.75
CA ASP A 281 2.60 -3.90 46.06
C ASP A 281 1.15 -3.36 46.03
N ASN A 282 0.66 -2.97 44.86
CA ASN A 282 -0.69 -2.45 44.64
C ASN A 282 -1.73 -3.53 44.25
N VAL A 283 -1.32 -4.80 44.14
CA VAL A 283 -2.21 -5.93 43.82
C VAL A 283 -2.67 -6.58 45.13
N SER A 284 -3.96 -6.43 45.46
CA SER A 284 -4.55 -7.04 46.66
C SER A 284 -4.54 -8.56 46.57
N ARG A 285 -3.61 -9.20 47.27
CA ARG A 285 -3.54 -10.66 47.39
C ARG A 285 -4.63 -11.15 48.35
N GLY A 286 -5.39 -12.17 47.94
CA GLY A 286 -6.43 -12.79 48.77
C GLY A 286 -7.86 -12.30 48.56
N GLY A 287 -8.14 -11.41 47.61
CA GLY A 287 -9.51 -10.93 47.32
C GLY A 287 -10.49 -12.07 46.98
N ALA A 288 -10.04 -13.06 46.21
CA ALA A 288 -10.85 -14.24 45.87
C ALA A 288 -11.12 -15.16 47.07
N VAL A 289 -10.20 -15.24 48.04
CA VAL A 289 -10.36 -16.05 49.25
C VAL A 289 -11.34 -15.38 50.21
N LYS A 290 -11.28 -14.04 50.31
CA LYS A 290 -12.22 -13.24 51.11
C LYS A 290 -13.65 -13.31 50.58
N ASP A 291 -13.82 -13.14 49.26
CA ASP A 291 -15.15 -13.22 48.60
C ASP A 291 -15.73 -14.65 48.68
N ALA A 292 -14.88 -15.69 48.66
CA ALA A 292 -15.31 -17.07 48.87
C ALA A 292 -15.71 -17.39 50.33
N LEU A 293 -15.06 -16.76 51.32
CA LEU A 293 -15.45 -16.84 52.73
C LEU A 293 -16.76 -16.09 53.01
N ASP A 294 -16.92 -14.88 52.47
CA ASP A 294 -18.13 -14.06 52.66
C ASP A 294 -19.38 -14.69 52.00
N ARG A 295 -19.18 -15.46 50.93
CA ARG A 295 -20.25 -16.25 50.27
C ARG A 295 -20.47 -17.63 50.89
N GLY A 296 -19.75 -17.97 51.97
CA GLY A 296 -19.91 -19.24 52.69
C GLY A 296 -19.42 -20.49 51.95
N LEU A 297 -18.55 -20.33 50.94
CA LEU A 297 -18.03 -21.43 50.13
C LEU A 297 -16.79 -22.10 50.75
N LEU A 298 -16.17 -21.48 51.76
CA LEU A 298 -15.02 -22.00 52.51
C LEU A 298 -15.24 -21.82 54.02
N ASN A 299 -14.98 -22.88 54.81
CA ASN A 299 -15.03 -22.84 56.28
C ASN A 299 -13.63 -22.58 56.86
N SER A 300 -13.54 -21.68 57.85
CA SER A 300 -12.30 -21.17 58.45
C SER A 300 -11.45 -22.20 59.22
N SER A 301 -11.89 -23.46 59.29
CA SER A 301 -11.25 -24.53 60.06
C SER A 301 -10.53 -25.59 59.19
N THR A 302 -10.24 -25.28 57.91
CA THR A 302 -9.34 -26.13 57.10
C THR A 302 -7.91 -25.58 57.15
N GLU A 303 -7.07 -26.27 57.95
CA GLU A 303 -5.62 -26.10 57.99
C GLU A 303 -5.02 -26.34 56.60
N ASN A 304 -4.91 -25.28 55.80
CA ASN A 304 -3.92 -25.01 54.73
C ASN A 304 -4.43 -23.98 53.72
N VAL A 305 -5.04 -22.89 54.19
CA VAL A 305 -5.24 -21.69 53.37
C VAL A 305 -4.26 -20.62 53.85
N LYS A 306 -3.14 -20.47 53.12
CA LYS A 306 -2.25 -19.31 53.30
C LYS A 306 -2.86 -18.12 52.55
N VAL A 307 -3.06 -17.02 53.27
CA VAL A 307 -3.30 -15.69 52.70
C VAL A 307 -2.05 -15.22 51.95
#